data_AF-A0A399NU01-F1
#
_entry.id   AF-A0A399NU01-F1
#
_cell.length_a   1.000
_cell.length_b   1.000
_cell.length_c   1.000
_cell.angle_alpha   90.00
_cell.angle_beta   90.00
_cell.angle_gamma   90.00
#
_symmetry.space_group_name_H-M   'P 1'
#
loop_
_entity.id
_entity.type
_entity.pdbx_description
1 polymer ?
#
loop_
_entity_poly.entity_id
_entity_poly.type
_entity_poly.pdbx_seq_one_letter_code
_entity_poly.pdbx_strand_id
1 'polypeptide(L)'
;MPHVLVLATGGTISSRTRPDGAAVAADPADRLLGSVPALPAGVTVETRDVLRINSFALTHADLRTIQGAVAEALARDDVDGVVVTHGTDTLEETAFLLELVTDDPRPVVLTGAQRSADDPAGDGPGNLRDAIVVAASSEARGAGA
;
A
#
# COMPACT_ATOMS: atom_id res chain seq x y z
N MET A 1 -3.77 -19.94 5.10
CA MET A 1 -2.62 -19.13 4.66
C MET A 1 -3.20 -17.77 4.37
N PRO A 2 -2.90 -16.73 5.14
CA PRO A 2 -3.49 -15.42 4.92
C PRO A 2 -3.14 -14.91 3.53
N HIS A 3 -4.15 -14.45 2.80
CA HIS A 3 -4.00 -13.83 1.49
C HIS A 3 -4.13 -12.31 1.61
N VAL A 4 -3.04 -11.61 1.30
CA VAL A 4 -2.95 -10.15 1.37
C VAL A 4 -2.97 -9.55 -0.03
N LEU A 5 -3.84 -8.57 -0.26
CA LEU A 5 -3.84 -7.79 -1.49
C LEU A 5 -3.11 -6.46 -1.31
N VAL A 6 -2.06 -6.22 -2.10
CA VAL A 6 -1.32 -4.95 -2.11
C VAL A 6 -1.85 -4.06 -3.23
N LEU A 7 -2.40 -2.92 -2.85
CA LEU A 7 -2.95 -1.88 -3.73
C LEU A 7 -1.95 -0.74 -3.86
N ALA A 8 -1.35 -0.56 -5.04
CA ALA A 8 -0.39 0.51 -5.27
C ALA A 8 -1.06 1.79 -5.77
N THR A 9 -0.76 2.92 -5.11
CA THR A 9 -1.33 4.23 -5.49
C THR A 9 -0.28 5.25 -5.97
N GLY A 10 1.00 4.91 -5.82
CA GLY A 10 2.14 5.76 -6.18
C GLY A 10 2.98 6.13 -4.96
N GLY A 11 3.38 7.40 -4.88
CA GLY A 11 4.22 7.91 -3.80
C GLY A 11 5.70 7.52 -3.89
N THR A 12 6.50 8.11 -3.00
CA THR A 12 7.96 7.96 -2.94
C THR A 12 8.43 6.51 -2.92
N ILE A 13 7.68 5.62 -2.25
CA ILE A 13 7.94 4.16 -2.22
C ILE A 13 8.02 3.53 -3.61
N SER A 14 7.35 4.10 -4.60
CA SER A 14 7.36 3.68 -6.02
C SER A 14 8.13 4.63 -6.93
N SER A 15 8.65 5.73 -6.39
CA SER A 15 9.30 6.76 -7.18
C SER A 15 10.75 6.41 -7.48
N ARG A 16 11.21 6.80 -8.67
CA ARG A 16 12.62 6.77 -9.06
C ARG A 16 13.10 8.16 -9.42
N THR A 17 14.37 8.44 -9.15
CA THR A 17 15.00 9.70 -9.50
C THR A 17 15.37 9.69 -10.97
N ARG A 18 14.83 10.66 -11.74
CA ARG A 18 15.21 10.87 -13.14
C ARG A 18 16.56 11.60 -13.24
N PRO A 19 17.22 11.56 -14.41
CA PRO A 19 18.49 12.29 -14.62
C PRO A 19 18.40 13.80 -14.40
N ASP A 20 17.21 14.39 -14.52
CA ASP A 20 16.93 15.80 -14.25
C ASP A 20 16.68 16.12 -12.76
N GLY A 21 16.78 15.10 -11.89
CA GLY A 21 16.58 15.21 -10.44
C GLY A 21 15.12 15.08 -9.99
N ALA A 22 14.15 14.95 -10.91
CA ALA A 22 12.75 14.78 -10.53
C ALA A 22 12.47 13.35 -10.05
N ALA A 23 11.76 13.21 -8.92
CA ALA A 23 11.24 11.93 -8.47
C ALA A 23 9.87 11.67 -9.10
N VAL A 24 9.70 10.50 -9.73
CA VAL A 24 8.43 10.13 -10.38
C VAL A 24 8.04 8.72 -9.99
N ALA A 25 6.81 8.55 -9.51
CA ALA A 25 6.17 7.26 -9.27
C ALA A 25 6.24 6.43 -10.57
N ALA A 26 7.07 5.37 -10.55
CA ALA A 26 7.46 4.63 -11.74
C ALA A 26 7.27 3.12 -11.57
N ASP A 27 7.53 2.61 -10.37
CA ASP A 27 7.50 1.18 -10.12
C ASP A 27 6.06 0.67 -9.96
N PRO A 28 5.68 -0.35 -10.75
CA PRO A 28 4.42 -1.05 -10.54
C PRO A 28 4.44 -1.89 -9.25
N ALA A 29 3.26 -2.34 -8.82
CA ALA A 29 3.08 -3.02 -7.54
C ALA A 29 3.88 -4.35 -7.46
N ASP A 30 3.98 -5.09 -8.56
CA ASP A 30 4.73 -6.34 -8.67
C ASP A 30 6.24 -6.12 -8.48
N ARG A 31 6.78 -5.02 -9.01
CA ARG A 31 8.18 -4.62 -8.81
C ARG A 31 8.46 -4.20 -7.38
N LEU A 32 7.53 -3.50 -6.73
CA LEU A 32 7.63 -3.20 -5.30
C LEU A 32 7.70 -4.50 -4.51
N LEU A 33 6.80 -5.44 -4.76
CA LEU A 33 6.79 -6.75 -4.09
C LEU A 33 8.09 -7.52 -4.35
N GLY A 34 8.63 -7.47 -5.57
CA GLY A 34 9.91 -8.10 -5.91
C GLY A 34 11.13 -7.55 -5.15
N SER A 35 11.03 -6.35 -4.56
CA SER A 35 12.07 -5.76 -3.71
C SER A 35 11.95 -6.15 -2.23
N VAL A 36 10.80 -6.68 -1.81
CA VAL A 36 10.48 -7.00 -0.42
C VAL A 36 11.35 -8.16 0.07
N PRO A 37 11.98 -8.05 1.26
CA PRO A 37 12.68 -9.19 1.86
C PRO A 37 11.74 -10.38 2.10
N ALA A 38 12.29 -11.57 2.31
CA ALA A 38 11.47 -12.77 2.47
C ALA A 38 10.34 -12.59 3.50
N LEU A 39 9.11 -12.86 3.04
CA LEU A 39 7.91 -12.87 3.87
C LEU A 39 7.90 -14.12 4.76
N PRO A 40 7.19 -14.08 5.91
CA PRO A 40 6.95 -15.29 6.70
C PRO A 40 6.29 -16.39 5.86
N ALA A 41 6.63 -17.64 6.16
CA ALA A 41 6.07 -18.79 5.44
C ALA A 41 4.53 -18.80 5.57
N GLY A 42 3.85 -19.09 4.46
CA GLY A 42 2.40 -19.25 4.44
C GLY A 42 1.58 -17.97 4.27
N VAL A 43 2.22 -16.83 3.96
CA VAL A 43 1.52 -15.62 3.48
C VAL A 43 1.51 -15.64 1.95
N THR A 44 0.35 -15.49 1.33
CA THR A 44 0.22 -15.29 -0.12
C THR A 44 -0.07 -13.83 -0.40
N VAL A 45 0.53 -13.28 -1.45
CA VAL A 45 0.39 -11.87 -1.81
C VAL A 45 -0.02 -11.73 -3.27
N GLU A 46 -1.10 -11.01 -3.50
CA GLU A 46 -1.52 -10.52 -4.81
C GLU A 46 -1.26 -9.00 -4.86
N THR A 47 -0.98 -8.47 -6.06
CA THR A 47 -0.71 -7.03 -6.24
C THR A 47 -1.62 -6.44 -7.31
N ARG A 48 -2.04 -5.19 -7.13
CA ARG A 48 -2.83 -4.43 -8.09
C ARG A 48 -2.40 -2.97 -8.11
N ASP A 49 -2.02 -2.46 -9.28
CA ASP A 49 -1.89 -1.02 -9.51
C ASP A 49 -3.28 -0.37 -9.54
N VAL A 50 -3.53 0.56 -8.62
CA VAL A 50 -4.79 1.33 -8.54
C VAL A 50 -4.59 2.72 -9.12
N LEU A 51 -3.52 3.39 -8.71
CA LEU A 51 -3.11 4.72 -9.18
C LEU A 51 -1.58 4.79 -9.27
N ARG A 52 -1.09 5.87 -9.90
CA ARG A 52 0.34 6.20 -9.93
C ARG A 52 0.53 7.71 -9.81
N ILE A 53 0.10 8.25 -8.67
CA ILE A 53 0.01 9.69 -8.42
C ILE A 53 0.86 10.03 -7.18
N ASN A 54 1.46 11.22 -7.16
CA ASN A 54 2.09 11.74 -5.95
C ASN A 54 0.99 12.20 -4.98
N SER A 55 1.09 11.82 -3.70
CA SER A 55 0.02 11.99 -2.72
C SER A 55 -0.45 13.45 -2.55
N PHE A 56 0.46 14.43 -2.65
CA PHE A 56 0.11 15.87 -2.62
C PHE A 56 -0.78 16.33 -3.79
N ALA A 57 -0.89 15.53 -4.86
CA ALA A 57 -1.68 15.82 -6.04
C ALA A 57 -2.99 15.01 -6.12
N LEU A 58 -3.30 14.20 -5.10
CA LEU A 58 -4.55 13.44 -5.05
C LEU A 58 -5.74 14.37 -4.96
N THR A 59 -6.77 14.06 -5.74
CA THR A 59 -8.08 14.72 -5.68
C THR A 59 -9.07 13.86 -4.91
N HIS A 60 -10.23 14.43 -4.56
CA HIS A 60 -11.33 13.65 -3.99
C HIS A 60 -11.81 12.51 -4.90
N ALA A 61 -11.63 12.62 -6.22
CA ALA A 61 -11.96 11.52 -7.14
C ALA A 61 -10.96 10.37 -7.03
N ASP A 62 -9.68 10.69 -6.81
CA ASP A 62 -8.63 9.69 -6.58
C ASP A 62 -8.83 8.99 -5.23
N LEU A 63 -9.18 9.74 -4.18
CA LEU A 63 -9.52 9.16 -2.87
C LEU A 63 -10.71 8.18 -2.96
N ARG A 64 -11.75 8.52 -3.74
CA ARG A 64 -12.86 7.58 -4.01
C ARG A 64 -12.41 6.36 -4.80
N THR A 65 -11.42 6.50 -5.69
CA THR A 65 -10.85 5.36 -6.43
C THR A 65 -10.09 4.42 -5.48
N ILE A 66 -9.29 4.97 -4.56
CA ILE A 66 -8.59 4.19 -3.53
C ILE A 66 -9.60 3.48 -2.60
N GLN A 67 -10.61 4.20 -2.11
CA GLN A 67 -11.65 3.64 -1.25
C GLN A 67 -12.44 2.52 -1.96
N GLY A 68 -12.83 2.73 -3.23
CA GLY A 68 -13.50 1.70 -4.02
C GLY A 68 -12.62 0.48 -4.22
N ALA A 69 -11.33 0.66 -4.48
CA ALA A 69 -10.38 -0.44 -4.61
C ALA A 69 -10.25 -1.25 -3.31
N VAL A 70 -10.21 -0.60 -2.14
CA VAL A 70 -10.22 -1.29 -0.83
C VAL A 70 -11.53 -2.05 -0.64
N ALA A 71 -12.68 -1.44 -0.93
CA ALA A 71 -13.98 -2.10 -0.82
C ALA A 71 -14.12 -3.33 -1.73
N GLU A 72 -13.64 -3.24 -2.98
CA GLU A 72 -13.59 -4.38 -3.92
C GLU A 72 -12.68 -5.51 -3.42
N ALA A 73 -11.55 -5.16 -2.79
CA ALA A 73 -10.65 -6.13 -2.20
C ALA A 73 -11.32 -6.86 -1.03
N LEU A 74 -12.00 -6.12 -0.16
CA LEU A 74 -12.73 -6.69 0.97
C LEU A 74 -13.99 -7.45 0.52
N ALA A 75 -14.61 -7.13 -0.61
CA ALA A 75 -15.72 -7.93 -1.13
C ALA A 75 -15.32 -9.37 -1.51
N ARG A 76 -14.03 -9.67 -1.59
CA ARG A 76 -13.51 -11.01 -1.87
C ARG A 76 -13.39 -11.84 -0.60
N ASP A 77 -14.01 -13.01 -0.59
CA ASP A 77 -13.92 -13.98 0.52
C ASP A 77 -12.52 -14.60 0.66
N ASP A 78 -11.72 -14.59 -0.40
CA ASP A 78 -10.37 -15.13 -0.42
C ASP A 78 -9.30 -14.13 0.06
N VAL A 79 -9.67 -12.92 0.47
CA VAL A 79 -8.75 -11.88 0.94
C VAL A 79 -8.88 -11.72 2.45
N ASP A 80 -7.76 -11.87 3.15
CA ASP A 80 -7.67 -11.80 4.61
C ASP A 80 -7.24 -10.42 5.13
N GLY A 81 -6.59 -9.61 4.28
CA GLY A 81 -6.15 -8.25 4.60
C GLY A 81 -5.69 -7.47 3.37
N VAL A 82 -5.63 -6.14 3.52
CA VAL A 82 -5.27 -5.20 2.44
C VAL A 82 -4.11 -4.34 2.87
N VAL A 83 -3.14 -4.14 1.97
CA VAL A 83 -2.08 -3.14 2.11
C VAL A 83 -2.26 -2.08 1.02
N VAL A 84 -2.18 -0.81 1.37
CA VAL A 84 -2.18 0.30 0.41
C VAL A 84 -0.81 0.97 0.43
N THR A 85 -0.06 0.90 -0.67
CA THR A 85 1.17 1.71 -0.80
C THR A 85 0.81 3.11 -1.26
N HIS A 86 1.33 4.12 -0.57
CA HIS A 86 0.91 5.50 -0.72
C HIS A 86 2.09 6.48 -0.56
N GLY A 87 1.94 7.69 -1.09
CA GLY A 87 2.87 8.79 -0.81
C GLY A 87 2.63 9.36 0.58
N THR A 88 3.71 9.76 1.26
CA THR A 88 3.65 10.13 2.69
C THR A 88 3.02 11.49 2.94
N ASP A 89 3.05 12.43 1.97
CA ASP A 89 2.53 13.80 2.14
C ASP A 89 1.05 13.86 2.57
N THR A 90 0.22 12.91 2.13
CA THR A 90 -1.21 12.86 2.47
C THR A 90 -1.66 11.45 2.89
N LEU A 91 -0.72 10.60 3.33
CA LEU A 91 -1.01 9.25 3.80
C LEU A 91 -1.99 9.29 4.98
N GLU A 92 -1.80 10.22 5.91
CA GLU A 92 -2.65 10.43 7.08
C GLU A 92 -4.10 10.76 6.71
N GLU A 93 -4.32 11.52 5.63
CA GLU A 93 -5.66 11.88 5.16
C GLU A 93 -6.39 10.65 4.59
N THR A 94 -5.70 9.87 3.75
CA THR A 94 -6.26 8.63 3.18
C THR A 94 -6.51 7.59 4.27
N ALA A 95 -5.62 7.45 5.25
CA ALA A 95 -5.80 6.55 6.39
C ALA A 95 -7.06 6.92 7.18
N PHE A 96 -7.20 8.20 7.54
CA PHE A 96 -8.36 8.68 8.28
C PHE A 96 -9.67 8.52 7.49
N LEU A 97 -9.65 8.77 6.18
CA LEU A 97 -10.81 8.52 5.33
C LEU A 97 -11.21 7.04 5.36
N LEU A 98 -10.26 6.12 5.17
CA LEU A 98 -10.53 4.69 5.14
C LEU A 98 -11.07 4.18 6.48
N GLU A 99 -10.55 4.70 7.60
CA GLU A 99 -11.07 4.38 8.95
C GLU A 99 -12.55 4.77 9.09
N LEU A 100 -12.94 5.93 8.56
CA LEU A 100 -14.33 6.41 8.68
C LEU A 100 -15.33 5.67 7.80
N VAL A 101 -14.89 5.07 6.69
CA VAL A 101 -15.79 4.54 5.64
C VAL A 101 -15.69 3.04 5.43
N THR A 102 -14.72 2.37 6.06
CA THR A 102 -14.55 0.92 5.97
C THR A 102 -15.19 0.26 7.18
N ASP A 103 -16.28 -0.48 6.95
CA ASP A 103 -16.94 -1.30 7.98
C ASP A 103 -16.59 -2.78 7.75
N ASP A 104 -15.33 -3.13 7.98
CA ASP A 104 -14.83 -4.50 7.86
C ASP A 104 -13.82 -4.81 8.98
N PRO A 105 -13.91 -5.98 9.63
CA PRO A 105 -12.97 -6.35 10.68
C PRO A 105 -11.59 -6.79 10.16
N ARG A 106 -11.39 -7.02 8.85
CA ARG A 106 -10.08 -7.36 8.30
C ARG A 106 -9.16 -6.12 8.27
N PRO A 107 -7.85 -6.30 8.51
CA PRO A 107 -6.93 -5.17 8.54
C PRO A 107 -6.77 -4.54 7.15
N VAL A 108 -6.85 -3.21 7.11
CA VAL A 108 -6.31 -2.38 6.03
C VAL A 108 -5.07 -1.70 6.59
N VAL A 109 -3.97 -1.70 5.85
CA VAL A 109 -2.69 -1.13 6.32
C VAL A 109 -2.13 -0.21 5.26
N LEU A 110 -1.99 1.08 5.58
CA LEU A 110 -1.32 2.03 4.70
C LEU A 110 0.18 2.05 5.00
N THR A 111 1.00 2.11 3.95
CA THR A 111 2.45 2.21 4.08
C THR A 111 3.05 3.06 2.98
N GLY A 112 4.23 3.62 3.24
CA GLY A 112 4.95 4.49 2.32
C GLY A 112 6.47 4.40 2.56
N ALA A 113 7.21 5.33 1.98
CA ALA A 113 8.65 5.44 2.18
C ALA A 113 9.06 6.90 2.15
N GLN A 114 10.08 7.24 2.93
CA GLN A 114 10.69 8.58 2.90
C GLN A 114 11.81 8.67 1.87
N ARG A 115 12.35 7.54 1.40
CA ARG A 115 13.38 7.46 0.35
C ARG A 115 12.83 6.79 -0.90
N SER A 116 13.32 7.23 -2.06
CA SER A 116 12.89 6.71 -3.36
C SER A 116 13.31 5.25 -3.55
N ALA A 117 12.63 4.54 -4.45
CA ALA A 117 12.85 3.12 -4.72
C ALA A 117 14.23 2.78 -5.30
N ASP A 118 14.96 3.78 -5.79
CA ASP A 118 16.34 3.68 -6.29
C ASP A 118 17.39 4.11 -5.26
N ASP A 119 16.99 4.54 -4.06
CA ASP A 119 17.91 4.84 -2.97
C ASP A 119 18.49 3.53 -2.40
N PRO A 120 19.82 3.36 -2.35
CA PRO A 120 20.46 2.15 -1.80
C PRO A 120 20.18 1.92 -0.31
N ALA A 121 19.73 2.94 0.42
CA ALA A 121 19.28 2.86 1.81
C ALA A 121 17.75 3.05 1.94
N GLY A 122 16.99 2.70 0.89
CA GLY A 122 15.54 2.81 0.83
C GLY A 122 14.82 2.05 1.95
N ASP A 123 13.84 2.71 2.58
CA ASP A 123 13.01 2.17 3.66
C ASP A 123 11.78 1.41 3.15
N GLY A 124 11.36 1.67 1.90
CA GLY A 124 10.16 1.08 1.28
C GLY A 124 10.05 -0.44 1.35
N PRO A 125 11.08 -1.23 0.99
CA PRO A 125 10.99 -2.69 1.03
C PRO A 125 10.72 -3.27 2.43
N GLY A 126 11.33 -2.68 3.46
CA GLY A 126 11.10 -3.07 4.87
C GLY A 126 9.70 -2.65 5.33
N ASN A 127 9.30 -1.42 5.04
CA ASN A 127 7.97 -0.90 5.42
C ASN A 127 6.84 -1.72 4.75
N LEU A 128 7.00 -2.11 3.48
CA LEU A 128 6.04 -2.95 2.77
C LEU A 128 6.00 -4.37 3.33
N ARG A 129 7.16 -4.96 3.66
CA ARG A 129 7.21 -6.26 4.36
C ARG A 129 6.39 -6.24 5.63
N ASP A 130 6.64 -5.25 6.49
CA ASP A 130 6.02 -5.19 7.81
C ASP A 130 4.53 -4.89 7.69
N ALA A 131 4.11 -4.05 6.74
CA ALA A 131 2.70 -3.85 6.41
C ALA A 131 1.99 -5.14 5.97
N ILE A 132 2.63 -5.96 5.12
CA ILE A 132 2.10 -7.26 4.70
C ILE A 132 1.97 -8.21 5.90
N VAL A 133 2.96 -8.22 6.81
CA VAL A 133 2.91 -9.05 8.03
C VAL A 133 1.76 -8.64 8.93
N VAL A 134 1.53 -7.33 9.11
CA VAL A 134 0.40 -6.82 9.90
C VAL A 134 -0.93 -7.17 9.23
N ALA A 135 -1.06 -6.94 7.93
CA ALA A 135 -2.27 -7.27 7.17
C ALA A 135 -2.58 -8.78 7.16
N ALA A 136 -1.57 -9.63 7.29
CA ALA A 136 -1.72 -11.07 7.41
C ALA A 136 -2.07 -11.56 8.84
N SER A 137 -2.02 -10.69 9.85
CA SER A 137 -2.19 -11.07 11.25
C SER A 137 -3.65 -11.07 11.68
N SER A 138 -4.10 -12.18 12.28
CA SER A 138 -5.42 -12.24 12.91
C SER A 138 -5.55 -11.31 14.13
N GLU A 139 -4.44 -10.93 14.76
CA GLU A 139 -4.42 -10.01 15.92
C GLU A 139 -4.70 -8.56 15.51
N ALA A 140 -4.49 -8.21 14.25
CA ALA A 140 -4.77 -6.87 13.72
C ALA A 140 -6.24 -6.67 13.32
N ARG A 141 -7.09 -7.70 13.44
CA ARG A 141 -8.51 -7.61 13.10
C ARG A 141 -9.24 -6.66 14.05
N GLY A 142 -10.07 -5.78 13.49
CA GLY A 142 -10.83 -4.78 14.24
C GLY A 142 -9.97 -3.67 14.84
N ALA A 143 -8.71 -3.52 14.41
CA ALA A 143 -7.84 -2.42 14.81
C ALA A 143 -8.11 -1.11 14.03
N GLY A 144 -9.11 -1.13 13.14
CA GLY A 144 -9.41 -0.06 12.19
C GLY A 144 -8.95 -0.37 10.78
N ALA A 145 -9.08 0.64 9.90
CA ALA A 145 -8.30 0.75 8.68
C ALA A 145 -6.99 1.52 8.87
#